data_AF-A0A1F9P919-F1
#
_entry.id   AF-A0A1F9P919-F1
#
_cell.length_a   1.000
_cell.length_b   1.000
_cell.length_c   1.000
_cell.angle_alpha   90.00
_cell.angle_beta   90.00
_cell.angle_gamma   90.00
#
_symmetry.space_group_name_H-M   'P 1'
#
loop_
_entity.id
_entity.type
_entity.pdbx_description
1 polymer ?
#
loop_
_entity_poly.entity_id
_entity_poly.type
_entity_poly.pdbx_seq_one_letter_code
_entity_poly.pdbx_strand_id
1 'polypeptide(L)'
;MKLPEGGQEHIAMFMKLTTIFLIGALLCTACSLAETSSQNRATQAENRQLYEIYQQYMQSQNQEREMSGIPPKPIRPYEDWQKSPGMD
;
A
#
# COMPACT_ATOMS: atom_id res chain seq x y z
N MET A 1 -38.49 5.97 40.54
CA MET A 1 -37.67 4.87 41.12
C MET A 1 -36.22 5.31 41.11
N LYS A 2 -35.59 5.47 42.29
CA LYS A 2 -34.15 5.78 42.41
C LYS A 2 -33.39 4.45 42.26
N LEU A 3 -32.49 4.37 41.29
CA LEU A 3 -31.55 3.26 41.17
C LEU A 3 -30.68 3.23 42.44
N PRO A 4 -30.40 2.05 43.02
CA PRO A 4 -29.56 1.93 44.21
C PRO A 4 -28.15 2.47 43.90
N GLU A 5 -27.54 3.18 44.86
CA GLU A 5 -26.30 3.95 44.67
C GLU A 5 -25.13 3.11 44.10
N GLY A 6 -25.05 1.82 44.42
CA GLY A 6 -24.05 0.92 43.83
C GLY A 6 -24.26 0.63 42.33
N GLY A 7 -25.50 0.66 41.84
CA GLY A 7 -25.82 0.37 40.43
C GLY A 7 -25.33 1.46 39.46
N GLN A 8 -25.32 2.72 39.88
CA GLN A 8 -24.82 3.81 39.04
C GLN A 8 -23.30 3.81 38.91
N GLU A 9 -22.56 3.45 39.97
CA GLU A 9 -21.11 3.35 39.93
C GLU A 9 -20.63 2.23 39.00
N HIS A 10 -21.29 1.06 39.04
CA HIS A 10 -20.98 -0.05 38.13
C HIS A 10 -21.27 0.29 36.66
N ILE A 11 -22.37 0.99 36.38
CA ILE A 11 -22.69 1.46 35.01
C ILE A 11 -21.64 2.47 34.54
N ALA A 12 -21.27 3.44 35.38
CA ALA A 12 -20.23 4.42 35.06
C ALA A 12 -18.86 3.77 34.83
N MET A 13 -18.51 2.75 35.62
CA MET A 13 -17.28 1.98 35.45
C MET A 13 -17.28 1.20 34.13
N PHE A 14 -18.39 0.56 33.77
CA PHE A 14 -18.55 -0.15 32.50
C PHE A 14 -18.47 0.79 31.28
N MET A 15 -19.11 1.97 31.35
CA MET A 15 -19.02 2.98 30.30
C MET A 15 -17.59 3.51 30.11
N LYS A 16 -16.82 3.66 31.19
CA LYS A 16 -15.39 4.05 31.10
C LYS A 16 -14.55 2.96 30.43
N LEU A 17 -14.73 1.69 30.82
CA LEU A 17 -13.98 0.56 30.25
C LEU A 17 -14.28 0.36 28.76
N THR A 18 -15.56 0.43 28.37
CA THR A 18 -15.97 0.33 26.95
C THR A 18 -15.43 1.49 26.12
N THR A 19 -15.43 2.72 26.66
CA THR A 19 -14.85 3.88 25.96
C THR A 19 -13.34 3.70 25.74
N ILE A 20 -12.60 3.24 26.75
CA ILE A 20 -11.16 2.96 26.62
C ILE A 20 -10.92 1.88 25.56
N PHE A 21 -11.71 0.81 25.56
CA PHE A 21 -11.60 -0.26 24.59
C PHE A 21 -11.87 0.23 23.15
N LEU A 22 -12.91 1.04 22.95
CA LEU A 22 -13.25 1.62 21.66
C LEU A 22 -12.16 2.58 21.15
N ILE A 23 -11.63 3.43 22.02
CA ILE A 23 -10.50 4.32 21.69
C ILE A 23 -9.28 3.49 21.29
N GLY A 24 -8.96 2.43 22.03
CA GLY A 24 -7.87 1.51 21.70
C GLY A 24 -8.05 0.85 20.33
N ALA A 25 -9.24 0.36 20.01
CA ALA A 25 -9.54 -0.24 18.70
C ALA A 25 -9.43 0.77 17.54
N LEU A 26 -9.88 2.01 17.75
CA LEU A 26 -9.74 3.10 16.77
C LEU A 26 -8.27 3.50 16.55
N LEU A 27 -7.47 3.58 17.61
CA LEU A 27 -6.04 3.86 17.52
C LEU A 27 -5.29 2.73 16.78
N CYS A 28 -5.58 1.47 17.10
CA CYS A 28 -4.96 0.33 16.40
C CYS A 28 -5.26 0.35 14.90
N THR A 29 -6.53 0.56 14.53
CA THR A 29 -6.93 0.60 13.10
C THR A 29 -6.32 1.79 12.35
N ALA A 30 -6.23 2.97 12.99
CA ALA A 30 -5.56 4.13 12.41
C ALA A 30 -4.07 3.89 12.19
N CYS A 31 -3.37 3.26 13.15
CA CYS A 31 -1.96 2.91 13.02
C CYS A 31 -1.72 1.91 11.88
N SER A 32 -2.52 0.84 11.80
CA SER A 32 -2.39 -0.16 10.73
C SER A 32 -2.65 0.43 9.34
N LEU A 33 -3.61 1.36 9.21
CA LEU A 33 -3.88 2.05 7.95
C LEU A 33 -2.72 2.98 7.54
N ALA A 34 -2.16 3.72 8.50
CA ALA A 34 -1.01 4.58 8.26
C ALA A 34 0.24 3.78 7.84
N GLU A 35 0.49 2.65 8.50
CA GLU A 35 1.58 1.73 8.15
C GLU A 35 1.40 1.16 6.74
N THR A 36 0.18 0.70 6.40
CA THR A 36 -0.15 0.18 5.07
C THR A 36 0.00 1.25 3.99
N SER A 37 -0.43 2.49 4.25
CA SER A 37 -0.23 3.62 3.32
C SER A 37 1.26 3.93 3.10
N SER A 38 2.06 3.88 4.16
CA SER A 38 3.51 4.07 4.07
C SER A 38 4.17 2.99 3.22
N GLN A 39 3.84 1.72 3.48
CA GLN A 39 4.34 0.57 2.71
C GLN A 39 3.93 0.67 1.23
N ASN A 40 2.67 1.00 0.94
CA ASN A 40 2.21 1.18 -0.45
C ASN A 40 2.98 2.26 -1.20
N ARG A 41 3.31 3.39 -0.54
CA ARG A 41 4.13 4.45 -1.15
C ARG A 41 5.55 3.97 -1.44
N ALA A 42 6.17 3.25 -0.51
CA ALA A 42 7.50 2.68 -0.69
C ALA A 42 7.53 1.68 -1.86
N THR A 43 6.59 0.74 -1.90
CA THR A 43 6.47 -0.25 -2.98
C THR A 43 6.17 0.41 -4.34
N GLN A 44 5.36 1.47 -4.39
CA GLN A 44 5.13 2.22 -5.64
C GLN A 44 6.41 2.92 -6.14
N ALA A 45 7.20 3.50 -5.23
CA ALA A 45 8.47 4.13 -5.57
C ALA A 45 9.47 3.09 -6.12
N GLU A 46 9.59 1.93 -5.45
CA GLU A 46 10.44 0.82 -5.90
C GLU A 46 10.00 0.30 -7.28
N ASN A 47 8.70 0.08 -7.49
CA ASN A 47 8.19 -0.35 -8.80
C ASN A 47 8.48 0.65 -9.91
N ARG A 48 8.45 1.96 -9.61
CA ARG A 48 8.82 2.99 -10.58
C ARG A 48 10.31 2.91 -10.92
N GLN A 49 11.17 2.72 -9.93
CA GLN A 49 12.62 2.53 -10.17
C GLN A 49 12.90 1.28 -11.02
N LEU A 50 12.22 0.17 -10.74
CA LEU A 50 12.35 -1.06 -11.54
C LEU A 50 11.91 -0.84 -13.00
N TYR A 51 10.85 -0.06 -13.21
CA TYR A 51 10.39 0.29 -14.55
C TYR A 51 11.41 1.15 -15.31
N GLU A 52 12.06 2.10 -14.64
CA GLU A 52 13.13 2.91 -15.26
C GLU A 52 14.31 2.04 -15.73
N ILE A 53 14.71 1.06 -14.91
CA ILE A 53 15.73 0.07 -15.28
C ILE A 53 15.29 -0.76 -16.49
N TYR A 54 14.04 -1.24 -16.48
CA TYR A 54 13.47 -1.98 -17.62
C TYR A 54 13.47 -1.16 -18.91
N GLN A 55 13.11 0.13 -18.85
CA GLN A 55 13.13 1.00 -20.01
C GLN A 55 14.54 1.15 -20.59
N GLN A 56 15.54 1.37 -19.73
CA GLN A 56 16.94 1.46 -20.15
C GLN A 56 17.44 0.16 -20.79
N TYR A 57 17.09 -0.99 -20.21
CA TYR A 57 17.42 -2.31 -20.75
C TYR A 57 16.80 -2.52 -22.15
N MET A 58 15.50 -2.22 -22.30
CA MET A 58 14.81 -2.38 -23.58
C MET A 58 15.36 -1.43 -24.66
N GLN A 59 15.75 -0.21 -24.28
CA GLN A 59 16.41 0.72 -25.21
C GLN A 59 17.75 0.17 -25.71
N SER A 60 18.58 -0.36 -24.81
CA SER A 60 19.85 -1.00 -25.17
C SER A 60 19.62 -2.18 -26.13
N GLN A 61 18.67 -3.07 -25.81
CA GLN A 61 18.32 -4.20 -26.68
C GLN A 61 17.79 -3.76 -28.04
N ASN A 62 16.99 -2.69 -28.09
CA ASN A 62 16.49 -2.15 -29.35
C ASN A 62 17.61 -1.57 -30.20
N GLN A 63 18.59 -0.91 -29.58
CA GLN A 63 19.77 -0.40 -30.27
C GLN A 63 20.59 -1.54 -30.92
N GLU A 64 20.80 -2.65 -30.20
CA GLU A 64 21.47 -3.85 -30.74
C GLU A 64 20.69 -4.47 -31.91
N ARG A 65 19.35 -4.48 -31.80
CA ARG A 65 18.46 -5.02 -32.84
C ARG A 65 18.49 -4.15 -34.08
N GLU A 66 18.44 -2.84 -33.94
CA GLU A 66 18.58 -1.88 -35.04
C GLU A 66 19.91 -2.06 -35.77
N MET A 67 21.02 -2.20 -35.03
CA MET A 67 22.35 -2.50 -35.61
C MET A 67 22.38 -3.84 -36.37
N SER A 68 21.53 -4.79 -35.98
CA SER A 68 21.39 -6.11 -36.61
C SER A 68 20.34 -6.17 -37.72
N GLY A 69 19.70 -5.04 -38.06
CA GLY A 69 18.59 -4.98 -39.02
C GLY A 69 17.28 -5.62 -38.54
N ILE A 70 17.18 -5.93 -37.24
CA ILE A 70 15.98 -6.47 -36.59
C ILE A 70 15.14 -5.29 -36.09
N PRO A 71 13.82 -5.23 -36.41
CA PRO A 71 12.97 -4.12 -35.97
C PRO A 71 12.84 -4.09 -34.44
N PRO A 72 12.86 -2.91 -33.79
CA PRO A 72 12.83 -2.76 -32.33
C PRO A 72 11.53 -3.32 -31.70
N LYS A 73 11.60 -3.74 -30.44
CA LYS A 73 10.44 -4.17 -29.64
C LYS A 73 9.80 -2.93 -29.01
N PRO A 74 8.46 -2.84 -28.96
CA PRO A 74 7.80 -1.76 -28.25
C PRO A 74 8.10 -1.83 -26.76
N ILE A 75 8.39 -0.68 -26.15
CA ILE A 75 8.54 -0.55 -24.70
C ILE A 75 7.14 -0.30 -24.12
N ARG A 76 6.69 -1.16 -23.20
CA ARG A 76 5.37 -1.02 -22.59
C ARG A 76 5.31 0.21 -21.69
N PRO A 77 4.21 0.99 -21.68
CA PRO A 77 4.02 2.07 -20.73
C PRO A 77 3.91 1.53 -19.30
N TYR A 78 4.19 2.38 -18.31
CA TYR A 78 4.26 1.97 -16.90
C TYR A 78 2.96 1.33 -16.42
N GLU A 79 1.82 1.90 -16.82
CA GLU A 79 0.47 1.46 -16.44
C GLU A 79 0.17 0.03 -16.90
N ASP A 80 0.72 -0.38 -18.05
CA ASP A 80 0.54 -1.72 -18.57
C ASP A 80 1.59 -2.70 -18.04
N TRP A 81 2.81 -2.22 -17.80
CA TRP A 81 3.86 -3.00 -17.15
C TRP A 81 3.47 -3.42 -15.72
N GLN A 82 2.83 -2.52 -14.96
CA GLN A 82 2.33 -2.81 -13.61
C GLN A 82 1.31 -3.97 -13.57
N LYS A 83 0.56 -4.21 -14.65
CA LYS A 83 -0.47 -5.27 -14.70
C LYS A 83 0.11 -6.66 -15.00
N SER A 84 1.35 -6.74 -15.50
CA SER A 84 2.01 -8.01 -15.81
C SER A 84 3.53 -7.85 -15.71
N PRO A 85 4.07 -7.73 -14.48
CA PRO A 85 5.50 -7.80 -14.26
C PRO A 85 6.01 -9.20 -14.62
N GLY A 86 6.93 -9.30 -15.59
CA GLY A 86 7.65 -10.55 -15.90
C GLY A 86 7.10 -11.42 -17.05
N MET A 87 6.26 -10.88 -17.93
CA MET A 87 5.75 -11.60 -19.12
C MET A 87 6.50 -11.26 -20.43
N ASP A 88 7.67 -10.60 -20.33
CA ASP A 88 8.46 -10.08 -21.46
C ASP A 88 9.73 -10.88 -21.76
#